data_AF-A0A660W987-F1
#
_entry.id   AF-A0A660W987-F1
#
_cell.length_a   1.000
_cell.length_b   1.000
_cell.length_c   1.000
_cell.angle_alpha   90.00
_cell.angle_beta   90.00
_cell.angle_gamma   90.00
#
_symmetry.space_group_name_H-M   'P 1'
#
loop_
_entity.id
_entity.type
_entity.pdbx_description
1 polymer ?
#
loop_
_entity_poly.entity_id
_entity_poly.type
_entity_poly.pdbx_seq_one_letter_code
_entity_poly.pdbx_strand_id
1 'polypeptide(L)' 'MVDVSGKDATERRAVAACTVEMKAETLEMLLKGRMTKGDVFQVARVAGIMAAKRTPTLIPLCHP' A
#
# COMPACT_ATOMS: atom_id res chain seq x y z
N MET A 1 -18.66 4.15 -12.35
CA MET A 1 -18.97 2.96 -11.53
C MET A 1 -19.89 2.08 -12.36
N VAL A 2 -19.53 0.83 -12.62
CA VAL A 2 -20.42 -0.11 -13.33
C VAL A 2 -21.34 -0.76 -12.32
N ASP A 3 -22.59 -1.06 -12.66
CA ASP A 3 -23.45 -1.80 -11.74
C ASP A 3 -22.90 -3.21 -11.50
N VAL A 4 -22.80 -3.59 -10.23
CA VAL A 4 -22.29 -4.90 -9.78
C VAL A 4 -23.31 -5.65 -8.90
N SER A 5 -24.52 -5.12 -8.73
CA SER A 5 -25.57 -5.68 -7.87
C SER A 5 -26.01 -7.09 -8.28
N GLY A 6 -25.98 -7.41 -9.58
CA GLY A 6 -26.31 -8.73 -10.12
C GLY A 6 -25.18 -9.75 -10.07
N LYS A 7 -24.03 -9.45 -9.45
CA LYS A 7 -22.90 -10.40 -9.33
C LYS A 7 -22.99 -11.15 -8.01
N ASP A 8 -22.76 -12.46 -8.05
CA ASP A 8 -22.72 -13.28 -6.84
C ASP A 8 -21.58 -12.85 -5.89
N ALA A 9 -21.92 -12.81 -4.60
CA ALA A 9 -20.95 -12.62 -3.53
C ALA A 9 -20.07 -13.87 -3.41
N THR A 10 -18.76 -13.67 -3.57
CA THR A 10 -17.74 -14.72 -3.53
C THR A 10 -16.54 -14.22 -2.73
N GLU A 11 -15.72 -15.12 -2.21
CA GLU A 11 -14.44 -14.74 -1.61
C GLU A 11 -13.50 -14.21 -2.72
N ARG A 12 -12.96 -13.00 -2.52
CA ARG A 12 -12.08 -12.35 -3.49
C ARG A 12 -10.76 -12.01 -2.83
N ARG A 13 -9.65 -12.38 -3.46
CA ARG A 13 -8.28 -12.07 -3.01
C ARG A 13 -7.42 -11.59 -4.17
N ALA A 14 -6.57 -10.61 -3.90
CA ALA A 14 -5.54 -10.14 -4.83
C ALA A 14 -4.21 -9.97 -4.09
N VAL A 15 -3.09 -10.15 -4.80
CA VAL A 15 -1.73 -9.92 -4.29
C VAL A 15 -0.99 -9.03 -5.28
N ALA A 16 -0.31 -8.01 -4.78
CA ALA A 16 0.51 -7.10 -5.56
C ALA A 16 1.86 -6.86 -4.86
N ALA A 17 2.88 -6.50 -5.63
CA ALA A 17 4.23 -6.20 -5.13
C ALA A 17 4.81 -4.98 -5.85
N CYS A 18 5.72 -4.27 -5.18
CA CYS A 18 6.51 -3.20 -5.76
C CYS A 18 7.90 -3.15 -5.12
N THR A 19 8.82 -2.45 -5.77
CA THR A 19 10.18 -2.19 -5.29
C THR A 19 10.46 -0.70 -5.32
N VAL A 20 11.29 -0.22 -4.38
CA VAL A 20 11.78 1.15 -4.35
C VAL A 20 13.30 1.09 -4.47
N GLU A 21 13.82 1.59 -5.59
CA GLU A 21 15.26 1.69 -5.80
C GLU A 21 15.84 2.91 -5.09
N MET A 22 17.02 2.73 -4.50
CA MET A 22 17.72 3.77 -3.74
C MET A 22 19.22 3.50 -3.74
N LYS A 23 19.99 4.49 -3.26
CA LYS A 23 21.43 4.34 -3.09
C LYS A 23 21.75 3.31 -1.99
N ALA A 24 22.90 2.65 -2.10
CA ALA A 24 23.33 1.63 -1.14
C ALA A 24 23.44 2.18 0.29
N GLU A 25 23.91 3.42 0.45
CA GLU A 25 24.08 4.07 1.75
C GLU A 25 22.71 4.34 2.41
N THR A 26 21.68 4.63 1.61
CA THR A 26 20.30 4.83 2.12
C THR A 26 19.73 3.52 2.67
N LEU A 27 19.92 2.41 1.94
CA LEU A 27 19.50 1.10 2.40
C LEU A 27 20.23 0.69 3.69
N GLU A 28 21.53 0.97 3.78
CA GLU A 28 22.32 0.69 4.98
C GLU A 28 21.81 1.47 6.19
N MET A 29 21.50 2.76 6.02
CA MET A 29 20.91 3.59 7.09
C MET A 29 19.56 3.06 7.56
N LEU A 30 18.71 2.62 6.62
CA LEU A 30 17.42 1.99 6.90
C LEU A 30 17.57 0.73 7.75
N LEU A 31 18.43 -0.19 7.32
CA LEU A 31 18.67 -1.47 8.01
C LEU A 31 19.28 -1.27 9.40
N LYS A 32 20.10 -0.22 9.59
CA LYS A 32 20.70 0.13 10.89
C LYS A 32 19.78 0.95 11.79
N GLY A 33 18.56 1.29 11.35
CA GLY A 33 17.61 2.09 12.13
C GLY A 33 18.08 3.53 12.41
N ARG A 34 18.97 4.10 11.57
CA ARG A 34 19.57 5.43 11.78
C ARG A 34 18.86 6.56 11.03
N MET A 35 17.63 6.30 10.57
CA MET A 35 16.86 7.29 9.84
C MET A 35 16.32 8.36 10.78
N THR A 36 16.54 9.63 10.44
CA THR A 36 16.10 10.79 11.25
C THR A 36 14.58 10.88 11.41
N LYS A 37 13.83 10.29 10.47
CA LYS A 37 12.35 10.25 10.48
C LYS A 37 11.76 9.08 11.29
N GLY A 38 12.59 8.25 11.94
CA GLY A 38 12.15 7.07 12.68
C GLY A 38 12.07 5.80 11.83
N ASP A 39 11.28 4.82 12.29
CA ASP A 39 11.16 3.50 11.64
C ASP A 39 10.36 3.59 10.32
N VAL A 40 11.09 3.50 9.22
CA VAL A 40 10.51 3.62 7.87
C VAL A 40 9.63 2.43 7.50
N PHE A 41 9.97 1.21 7.92
CA PHE A 41 9.18 0.02 7.57
C PHE A 41 7.84 -0.01 8.30
N GLN A 42 7.82 0.37 9.57
CA GLN A 42 6.57 0.46 10.34
C GLN A 42 5.65 1.54 9.77
N VAL A 43 6.19 2.73 9.48
CA VAL A 43 5.41 3.81 8.87
C VAL A 43 4.88 3.40 7.49
N ALA A 44 5.70 2.78 6.64
CA ALA A 44 5.28 2.31 5.32
C ALA A 44 4.16 1.25 5.41
N ARG A 45 4.21 0.34 6.38
CA ARG A 45 3.17 -0.68 6.59
C ARG A 45 1.83 -0.05 6.95
N VAL A 46 1.83 0.90 7.89
CA VAL A 46 0.60 1.61 8.29
C VAL A 46 0.05 2.42 7.13
N ALA A 47 0.91 3.14 6.40
CA ALA A 47 0.52 3.91 5.23
C ALA A 47 -0.12 3.02 4.14
N GLY A 48 0.46 1.85 3.86
CA GLY A 48 -0.09 0.89 2.90
C GLY A 48 -1.46 0.35 3.28
N ILE A 49 -1.67 -0.01 4.55
CA ILE A 49 -2.97 -0.47 5.06
C ILE A 49 -4.02 0.65 4.97
N MET A 50 -3.64 1.89 5.31
CA MET A 50 -4.53 3.04 5.19
C MET A 50 -4.87 3.36 3.72
N ALA A 51 -3.89 3.25 2.82
CA ALA A 51 -4.08 3.47 1.39
C ALA A 51 -5.05 2.45 0.78
N ALA A 52 -4.92 1.16 1.14
CA ALA A 52 -5.82 0.11 0.65
C ALA A 52 -7.29 0.36 1.02
N LYS A 53 -7.56 0.88 2.22
CA LYS A 53 -8.92 1.25 2.65
C LYS A 53 -9.43 2.55 1.99
N ARG A 54 -8.53 3.38 1.47
CA ARG A 54 -8.85 4.65 0.80
C ARG A 54 -8.92 4.51 -0.72
N THR A 55 -8.66 3.34 -1.29
CA THR A 55 -8.72 3.08 -2.73
C THR A 55 -9.94 3.68 -3.44
N PRO A 56 -11.21 3.53 -2.97
CA PRO A 56 -12.35 4.15 -3.64
C PRO A 56 -12.34 5.68 -3.64
N THR A 57 -11.67 6.31 -2.67
CA THR A 57 -11.50 7.78 -2.65
C THR A 57 -10.34 8.26 -3.53
N LEU A 58 -9.39 7.37 -3.85
CA LEU A 58 -8.20 7.69 -4.64
C LEU A 58 -8.39 7.40 -6.13
N ILE A 59 -9.17 6.38 -6.48
CA ILE A 59 -9.37 5.94 -7.87
C ILE A 59 -10.82 6.26 -8.30
N PRO A 60 -11.04 7.20 -9.26
CA PRO A 60 -12.35 7.77 -9.55
C PRO A 60 -13.50 6.80 -9.88
N LEU A 61 -13.19 5.60 -10.36
CA LEU A 61 -14.19 4.61 -10.80
C LEU A 61 -14.21 3.33 -9.97
N CYS A 62 -13.46 3.28 -8.84
CA CYS A 62 -13.52 2.15 -7.92
C CYS A 62 -14.83 2.13 -7.12
N HIS A 63 -15.37 0.94 -6.91
CA HIS A 63 -16.47 0.71 -5.97
C HIS A 63 -15.99 0.85 -4.52
N PRO A 64 -16.83 1.36 -3.61
CA PRO A 64 -16.57 1.34 -2.17
C PRO A 64 -16.68 -0.06 -1.57
#